data_AF-R7UE13-F1
#
_entry.id   AF-R7UE13-F1
#
_cell.length_a   1.000
_cell.length_b   1.000
_cell.length_c   1.000
_cell.angle_alpha   90.00
_cell.angle_beta   90.00
_cell.angle_gamma   90.00
#
_symmetry.space_group_name_H-M   'P 1'
#
loop_
_entity.id
_entity.type
_entity.pdbx_description
1 polymer ?
#
loop_
_entity_poly.entity_id
_entity_poly.type
_entity_poly.pdbx_seq_one_letter_code
_entity_poly.pdbx_strand_id
1 'polypeptide(L)'
;MTFNVTPVNDAPTAQDNSVTINEDSSYTFAVADFGFNDIDTGDTLQSVKITTMPTTGSLTLNGSAVSANQSIAAADLGNLVFTPTANASGNSYASIGFTVSDGTAESAAQSISVNVTPVTDTPVITVNNDVYSSLTLDTELIANGDFSVASDWSLNNTVDILNGQLSFSGAQGPNDGIAEQNFTSHPDVNYSLSLSYATSGATTAQSGLVELIDAGSGTVLASQTINTNTGTQQTLNMSFTGIAIGEVTLRISDTSSVTDSVDLRIDNISIQADSAANNHIPIGVGVFAQEDQPIAVDLSTVNADTDGSETLNIQLTGIPAGVQISDGINAITST
;
A
#
# COMPACT_ATOMS: atom_id res chain seq x y z
N MET A 1 -85.03 -8.52 -37.21
CA MET A 1 -84.82 -7.53 -36.15
C MET A 1 -83.34 -7.51 -35.84
N THR A 2 -82.69 -6.37 -36.04
CA THR A 2 -81.27 -6.17 -35.75
C THR A 2 -81.17 -5.26 -34.53
N PHE A 3 -80.36 -5.66 -33.57
CA PHE A 3 -79.98 -4.82 -32.43
C PHE A 3 -78.60 -4.26 -32.72
N ASN A 4 -78.48 -2.94 -32.66
CA ASN A 4 -77.20 -2.25 -32.73
C ASN A 4 -76.83 -1.81 -31.32
N VAL A 5 -75.61 -2.17 -30.90
CA VAL A 5 -75.00 -1.69 -29.66
C VAL A 5 -73.81 -0.83 -30.07
N THR A 6 -73.73 0.36 -29.50
CA THR A 6 -72.57 1.25 -29.70
C THR A 6 -71.46 0.81 -28.75
N PRO A 7 -70.25 0.49 -29.24
CA PRO A 7 -69.13 0.19 -28.37
C PRO A 7 -68.76 1.43 -27.52
N VAL A 8 -68.37 1.17 -26.27
CA VAL A 8 -67.89 2.15 -25.30
C VAL A 8 -66.57 1.61 -24.79
N ASN A 9 -65.58 2.49 -24.63
CA ASN A 9 -64.26 2.11 -24.15
C ASN A 9 -64.33 1.54 -22.72
N ASP A 10 -63.76 0.36 -22.54
CA ASP A 10 -63.47 -0.28 -21.27
C ASP A 10 -62.05 0.10 -20.82
N ALA A 11 -61.80 0.19 -19.52
CA ALA A 11 -60.45 0.53 -19.05
C ALA A 11 -59.49 -0.68 -19.17
N PRO A 12 -58.21 -0.45 -19.47
CA PRO A 12 -57.25 -1.54 -19.57
C PRO A 12 -56.98 -2.18 -18.21
N THR A 13 -56.42 -3.38 -18.24
CA THR A 13 -55.92 -4.11 -17.07
C THR A 13 -54.39 -4.19 -17.07
N ALA A 14 -53.82 -4.23 -15.88
CA ALA A 14 -52.39 -4.43 -15.61
C ALA A 14 -52.22 -5.57 -14.58
N GLN A 15 -50.99 -6.03 -14.38
CA GLN A 15 -50.65 -7.05 -13.38
C GLN A 15 -49.43 -6.63 -12.57
N ASP A 16 -49.39 -7.07 -11.30
CA ASP A 16 -48.16 -7.03 -10.53
C ASP A 16 -47.05 -7.83 -11.22
N ASN A 17 -45.81 -7.38 -11.05
CA ASN A 17 -44.64 -8.07 -11.59
C ASN A 17 -43.49 -8.06 -10.58
N SER A 18 -42.53 -8.97 -10.77
CA SER A 18 -41.29 -8.96 -10.01
C SER A 18 -40.10 -9.24 -10.91
N VAL A 19 -39.06 -8.42 -10.74
CA VAL A 19 -37.81 -8.53 -11.49
C VAL A 19 -36.67 -8.78 -10.52
N THR A 20 -35.63 -9.47 -10.98
CA THR A 20 -34.42 -9.74 -10.20
C THR A 20 -33.21 -9.28 -11.01
N ILE A 21 -32.37 -8.49 -10.38
CA ILE A 21 -31.10 -8.01 -10.91
C ILE A 21 -29.99 -8.32 -9.93
N ASN A 22 -28.76 -8.39 -10.41
CA ASN A 22 -27.60 -8.30 -9.55
C ASN A 22 -27.47 -6.89 -8.99
N GLU A 23 -26.85 -6.75 -7.81
CA GLU A 23 -26.41 -5.45 -7.36
C GLU A 23 -25.41 -4.80 -8.35
N ASP A 24 -25.29 -3.48 -8.23
CA ASP A 24 -24.52 -2.62 -9.12
C ASP A 24 -24.87 -2.71 -10.61
N SER A 25 -25.98 -3.38 -10.91
CA SER A 25 -26.55 -3.50 -12.24
C SER A 25 -27.86 -2.74 -12.31
N SER A 26 -28.12 -2.07 -13.42
CA SER A 26 -29.41 -1.41 -13.66
C SER A 26 -30.41 -2.35 -14.35
N TYR A 27 -31.70 -2.14 -14.10
CA TYR A 27 -32.79 -2.78 -14.85
C TYR A 27 -33.41 -1.79 -15.84
N THR A 28 -33.42 -2.15 -17.13
CA THR A 28 -34.16 -1.41 -18.17
C THR A 28 -35.52 -2.05 -18.39
N PHE A 29 -36.59 -1.27 -18.21
CA PHE A 29 -37.95 -1.77 -18.37
C PHE A 29 -38.32 -1.98 -19.84
N ALA A 30 -39.25 -2.89 -20.07
CA ALA A 30 -39.90 -3.13 -21.34
C ALA A 30 -41.43 -3.06 -21.19
N VAL A 31 -42.14 -2.91 -22.31
CA VAL A 31 -43.61 -2.92 -22.35
C VAL A 31 -44.20 -4.15 -21.62
N ALA A 32 -43.55 -5.30 -21.77
CA ALA A 32 -44.00 -6.56 -21.18
C ALA A 32 -44.02 -6.55 -19.64
N ASP A 33 -43.22 -5.69 -19.00
CA ASP A 33 -43.12 -5.64 -17.54
C ASP A 33 -44.39 -5.12 -16.85
N PHE A 34 -45.28 -4.45 -17.59
CA PHE A 34 -46.46 -3.78 -17.06
C PHE A 34 -47.77 -4.55 -17.31
N GLY A 35 -47.73 -5.66 -18.04
CA GLY A 35 -48.86 -6.60 -18.17
C GLY A 35 -50.14 -6.02 -18.77
N PHE A 36 -50.05 -5.16 -19.79
CA PHE A 36 -51.22 -4.54 -20.44
C PHE A 36 -52.14 -5.55 -21.13
N ASN A 37 -53.43 -5.46 -20.87
CA ASN A 37 -54.48 -6.14 -21.63
C ASN A 37 -55.78 -5.33 -21.66
N ASP A 38 -56.42 -5.26 -22.81
CA ASP A 38 -57.72 -4.59 -23.02
C ASP A 38 -58.73 -5.52 -23.70
N ILE A 39 -60.02 -5.37 -23.39
CA ILE A 39 -61.10 -6.13 -24.00
C ILE A 39 -61.58 -5.50 -25.32
N ASP A 40 -61.36 -4.19 -25.49
CA ASP A 40 -61.64 -3.50 -26.73
C ASP A 40 -60.61 -3.85 -27.81
N THR A 41 -61.13 -4.34 -28.93
CA THR A 41 -60.28 -4.90 -29.99
C THR A 41 -59.51 -3.80 -30.71
N GLY A 42 -58.19 -3.84 -30.61
CA GLY A 42 -57.29 -2.92 -31.31
C GLY A 42 -56.59 -1.92 -30.38
N ASP A 43 -56.98 -1.88 -29.11
CA ASP A 43 -56.34 -1.01 -28.14
C ASP A 43 -54.95 -1.52 -27.76
N THR A 44 -54.03 -0.58 -27.60
CA THR A 44 -52.61 -0.83 -27.31
C THR A 44 -52.18 0.00 -26.13
N LEU A 45 -51.12 -0.44 -25.44
CA LEU A 45 -50.51 0.37 -24.39
C LEU A 45 -50.00 1.68 -25.00
N GLN A 46 -50.55 2.80 -24.55
CA GLN A 46 -50.11 4.14 -24.95
C GLN A 46 -49.13 4.73 -23.95
N SER A 47 -49.35 4.52 -22.65
CA SER A 47 -48.46 5.03 -21.61
C SER A 47 -48.55 4.27 -20.29
N VAL A 48 -47.49 4.35 -19.50
CA VAL A 48 -47.45 3.91 -18.11
C VAL A 48 -47.27 5.14 -17.23
N LYS A 49 -48.10 5.27 -16.20
CA LYS A 49 -47.97 6.32 -15.20
C LYS A 49 -47.39 5.76 -13.93
N ILE A 50 -46.28 6.33 -13.47
CA ILE A 50 -45.61 5.91 -12.22
C ILE A 50 -46.33 6.55 -11.04
N THR A 51 -47.10 5.78 -10.28
CA THR A 51 -47.93 6.29 -9.16
C THR A 51 -47.17 6.33 -7.84
N THR A 52 -46.21 5.40 -7.64
CA THR A 52 -45.38 5.34 -6.43
C THR A 52 -43.92 5.19 -6.82
N MET A 53 -43.07 6.08 -6.32
CA MET A 53 -41.62 6.03 -6.55
C MET A 53 -40.96 5.00 -5.63
N PRO A 54 -39.86 4.36 -6.05
CA PRO A 54 -39.09 3.50 -5.18
C PRO A 54 -38.48 4.31 -4.02
N THR A 55 -38.47 3.74 -2.82
CA THR A 55 -37.90 4.37 -1.61
C THR A 55 -36.37 4.24 -1.53
N THR A 56 -35.80 3.35 -2.34
CA THR A 56 -34.39 2.97 -2.42
C THR A 56 -34.00 2.84 -3.90
N GLY A 57 -32.75 3.16 -4.24
CA GLY A 57 -32.33 3.30 -5.63
C GLY A 57 -32.93 4.52 -6.33
N SER A 58 -32.85 4.53 -7.66
CA SER A 58 -33.31 5.63 -8.50
C SER A 58 -34.02 5.11 -9.74
N LEU A 59 -35.04 5.85 -10.19
CA LEU A 59 -35.76 5.60 -11.43
C LEU A 59 -35.54 6.78 -12.37
N THR A 60 -34.99 6.52 -13.55
CA THR A 60 -34.67 7.55 -14.55
C THR A 60 -35.29 7.22 -15.90
N LEU A 61 -35.67 8.25 -16.64
CA LEU A 61 -36.11 8.17 -18.02
C LEU A 61 -35.14 8.97 -18.88
N ASN A 62 -34.47 8.30 -19.84
CA ASN A 62 -33.40 8.94 -20.63
C ASN A 62 -32.33 9.61 -19.73
N GLY A 63 -32.01 9.00 -18.58
CA GLY A 63 -31.06 9.53 -17.60
C GLY A 63 -31.56 10.70 -16.74
N SER A 64 -32.80 11.18 -16.93
CA SER A 64 -33.41 12.20 -16.07
C SER A 64 -34.31 11.55 -15.01
N ALA A 65 -34.30 12.06 -13.78
CA ALA A 65 -35.12 11.52 -12.70
C ALA A 65 -36.62 11.54 -13.02
N VAL A 66 -37.29 10.42 -12.79
CA VAL A 66 -38.75 10.31 -12.92
C VAL A 66 -39.43 10.94 -11.71
N SER A 67 -40.60 11.54 -11.92
CA SER A 67 -41.43 12.09 -10.84
C SER A 67 -42.68 11.24 -10.60
N ALA A 68 -43.20 11.27 -9.37
CA ALA A 68 -44.48 10.66 -9.07
C ALA A 68 -45.59 11.25 -9.95
N ASN A 69 -46.50 10.38 -10.40
CA ASN A 69 -47.56 10.62 -11.38
C ASN A 69 -47.10 11.02 -12.79
N GLN A 70 -45.82 10.86 -13.12
CA GLN A 70 -45.34 11.05 -14.48
C GLN A 70 -45.88 9.95 -15.39
N SER A 71 -46.49 10.36 -16.51
CA SER A 71 -46.88 9.45 -17.59
C SER A 71 -45.73 9.33 -18.59
N ILE A 72 -45.35 8.09 -18.90
CA ILE A 72 -44.24 7.70 -19.77
C ILE A 72 -44.86 6.99 -20.98
N ALA A 73 -44.61 7.49 -22.18
CA ALA A 73 -45.14 6.89 -23.40
C ALA A 73 -44.58 5.46 -23.59
N ALA A 74 -45.39 4.56 -24.14
CA ALA A 74 -44.99 3.16 -24.36
C ALA A 74 -43.69 3.04 -25.18
N ALA A 75 -43.48 3.95 -26.14
CA ALA A 75 -42.28 4.01 -26.96
C ALA A 75 -41.00 4.38 -26.17
N ASP A 76 -41.15 5.05 -25.02
CA ASP A 76 -40.04 5.50 -24.18
C ASP A 76 -39.72 4.54 -23.03
N LEU A 77 -40.51 3.48 -22.83
CA LEU A 77 -40.31 2.53 -21.73
C LEU A 77 -38.94 1.83 -21.78
N GLY A 78 -38.41 1.59 -22.98
CA GLY A 78 -37.05 1.06 -23.15
C GLY A 78 -35.93 2.00 -22.67
N ASN A 79 -36.26 3.24 -22.28
CA ASN A 79 -35.35 4.20 -21.69
C ASN A 79 -35.63 4.45 -20.20
N LEU A 80 -36.63 3.75 -19.63
CA LEU A 80 -36.92 3.77 -18.20
C LEU A 80 -35.99 2.78 -17.51
N VAL A 81 -35.17 3.28 -16.59
CA VAL A 81 -34.10 2.53 -15.95
C VAL A 81 -34.20 2.66 -14.44
N PHE A 82 -34.28 1.53 -13.75
CA PHE A 82 -34.06 1.45 -12.32
C PHE A 82 -32.59 1.14 -12.02
N THR A 83 -31.99 1.88 -11.11
CA THR A 83 -30.62 1.64 -10.64
C THR A 83 -30.66 1.55 -9.11
N PRO A 84 -30.28 0.41 -8.50
CA PRO A 84 -30.18 0.31 -7.05
C PRO A 84 -29.09 1.26 -6.52
N THR A 85 -29.10 1.51 -5.21
CA THR A 85 -27.95 2.18 -4.57
C THR A 85 -26.73 1.28 -4.72
N ALA A 86 -25.55 1.86 -4.92
CA ALA A 86 -24.30 1.10 -5.01
C ALA A 86 -24.11 0.20 -3.79
N ASN A 87 -23.64 -1.04 -4.02
CA ASN A 87 -23.33 -2.07 -3.03
C ASN A 87 -24.51 -2.42 -2.09
N ALA A 88 -25.74 -2.26 -2.57
CA ALA A 88 -26.93 -2.50 -1.77
C ALA A 88 -27.77 -3.60 -2.41
N SER A 89 -27.99 -4.68 -1.65
CA SER A 89 -28.78 -5.83 -2.08
C SER A 89 -30.01 -6.07 -1.18
N GLY A 90 -30.90 -6.97 -1.59
CA GLY A 90 -32.05 -7.38 -0.78
C GLY A 90 -33.24 -7.91 -1.57
N ASN A 91 -34.02 -8.77 -0.90
CA ASN A 91 -35.34 -9.18 -1.37
C ASN A 91 -36.34 -8.03 -1.21
N SER A 92 -37.21 -7.84 -2.21
CA SER A 92 -38.14 -6.71 -2.27
C SER A 92 -37.44 -5.37 -2.04
N TYR A 93 -36.22 -5.22 -2.56
CA TYR A 93 -35.33 -4.08 -2.39
C TYR A 93 -36.04 -2.75 -2.67
N ALA A 94 -36.81 -2.69 -3.75
CA ALA A 94 -37.63 -1.54 -4.12
C ALA A 94 -38.99 -1.97 -4.67
N SER A 95 -39.96 -1.05 -4.61
CA SER A 95 -41.29 -1.21 -5.21
C SER A 95 -41.66 0.04 -6.00
N ILE A 96 -42.15 -0.16 -7.22
CA ILE A 96 -42.57 0.90 -8.14
C ILE A 96 -44.05 0.70 -8.42
N GLY A 97 -44.89 1.66 -8.04
CA GLY A 97 -46.33 1.63 -8.33
C GLY A 97 -46.62 2.22 -9.69
N PHE A 98 -47.58 1.65 -10.43
CA PHE A 98 -47.95 2.12 -11.76
C PHE A 98 -49.42 1.92 -12.11
N THR A 99 -49.89 2.64 -13.14
CA THR A 99 -51.10 2.33 -13.93
C THR A 99 -50.74 2.30 -15.42
N VAL A 100 -51.48 1.53 -16.21
CA VAL A 100 -51.35 1.51 -17.68
C VAL A 100 -52.52 2.25 -18.32
N SER A 101 -52.31 2.84 -19.49
CA SER A 101 -53.36 3.53 -20.24
C SER A 101 -53.30 3.16 -21.73
N ASP A 102 -54.49 2.99 -22.30
CA ASP A 102 -54.81 2.87 -23.74
C ASP A 102 -54.94 4.25 -24.42
N GLY A 103 -54.71 5.34 -23.70
CA GLY A 103 -54.85 6.72 -24.17
C GLY A 103 -56.23 7.33 -23.90
N THR A 104 -57.20 6.55 -23.40
CA THR A 104 -58.55 7.04 -23.08
C THR A 104 -58.94 6.80 -21.61
N ALA A 105 -58.47 5.70 -21.02
CA ALA A 105 -58.69 5.30 -19.63
C ALA A 105 -57.38 4.83 -18.97
N GLU A 106 -57.36 4.81 -17.62
CA GLU A 106 -56.26 4.24 -16.83
C GLU A 106 -56.74 2.95 -16.15
N SER A 107 -55.84 1.98 -16.00
CA SER A 107 -56.07 0.76 -15.22
C SER A 107 -56.15 1.04 -13.72
N ALA A 108 -56.54 0.02 -12.95
CA ALA A 108 -56.24 -0.01 -11.52
C ALA A 108 -54.73 0.00 -11.26
N ALA A 109 -54.31 0.52 -10.10
CA ALA A 109 -52.91 0.58 -9.71
C ALA A 109 -52.33 -0.82 -9.42
N GLN A 110 -51.13 -1.06 -9.89
CA GLN A 110 -50.33 -2.28 -9.70
C GLN A 110 -48.90 -1.90 -9.30
N SER A 111 -48.06 -2.90 -9.01
CA SER A 111 -46.69 -2.69 -8.58
C SER A 111 -45.67 -3.62 -9.24
N ILE A 112 -44.45 -3.12 -9.42
CA ILE A 112 -43.28 -3.94 -9.75
C ILE A 112 -42.37 -3.99 -8.54
N SER A 113 -42.10 -5.20 -8.05
CA SER A 113 -41.10 -5.42 -7.00
C SER A 113 -39.75 -5.77 -7.61
N VAL A 114 -38.71 -5.02 -7.25
CA VAL A 114 -37.34 -5.28 -7.67
C VAL A 114 -36.62 -6.01 -6.55
N ASN A 115 -36.08 -7.20 -6.84
CA ASN A 115 -35.13 -7.90 -5.99
C ASN A 115 -33.71 -7.61 -6.50
N VAL A 116 -32.79 -7.38 -5.58
CA VAL A 116 -31.37 -7.17 -5.88
C VAL A 116 -30.57 -8.30 -5.25
N THR A 117 -29.93 -9.13 -6.06
CA THR A 117 -29.11 -10.25 -5.59
C THR A 117 -27.68 -9.77 -5.30
N PRO A 118 -27.14 -10.10 -4.12
CA PRO A 118 -25.77 -9.79 -3.76
C PRO A 118 -24.77 -10.43 -4.76
N VAL A 119 -23.65 -9.76 -5.00
CA VAL A 119 -22.55 -10.20 -5.87
C VAL A 119 -21.23 -10.01 -5.14
N THR A 120 -20.42 -11.08 -5.12
CA THR A 120 -19.12 -11.05 -4.46
C THR A 120 -18.18 -9.98 -5.04
N ASP A 121 -17.78 -9.04 -4.19
CA ASP A 121 -16.77 -8.03 -4.41
C ASP A 121 -15.35 -8.54 -4.15
N THR A 122 -14.37 -7.87 -4.77
CA THR A 122 -12.96 -8.13 -4.46
C THR A 122 -12.56 -7.34 -3.21
N PRO A 123 -12.20 -7.99 -2.09
CA PRO A 123 -11.83 -7.27 -0.88
C PRO A 123 -10.51 -6.52 -1.06
N VAL A 124 -10.44 -5.28 -0.55
CA VAL A 124 -9.21 -4.47 -0.52
C VAL A 124 -8.75 -4.31 0.92
N ILE A 125 -7.62 -4.93 1.25
CA ILE A 125 -6.91 -4.75 2.51
C ILE A 125 -5.88 -3.63 2.32
N THR A 126 -5.85 -2.67 3.25
CA THR A 126 -4.74 -1.74 3.39
C THR A 126 -4.08 -1.94 4.74
N VAL A 127 -2.75 -1.91 4.74
CA VAL A 127 -1.95 -1.86 5.97
C VAL A 127 -1.86 -0.38 6.35
N ASN A 128 -2.62 0.03 7.36
CA ASN A 128 -2.79 1.44 7.72
C ASN A 128 -1.65 1.99 8.56
N ASN A 129 -0.93 1.08 9.19
CA ASN A 129 0.24 1.42 9.94
C ASN A 129 1.38 0.72 9.22
N ASP A 130 1.99 1.45 8.30
CA ASP A 130 3.44 1.47 8.29
C ASP A 130 3.84 1.81 9.74
N VAL A 131 3.98 0.78 10.57
CA VAL A 131 4.75 0.84 11.81
C VAL A 131 6.21 0.96 11.35
N TYR A 132 6.53 2.05 10.66
CA TYR A 132 7.71 2.76 11.08
C TYR A 132 7.34 3.23 12.48
N SER A 133 7.72 2.43 13.48
CA SER A 133 8.54 3.09 14.47
C SER A 133 9.56 3.83 13.63
N SER A 134 9.42 5.15 13.55
CA SER A 134 10.58 5.97 13.29
C SER A 134 11.53 5.57 14.40
N LEU A 135 12.30 4.50 14.20
CA LEU A 135 13.67 4.50 14.61
C LEU A 135 14.13 5.83 14.05
N THR A 136 14.31 6.80 14.92
CA THR A 136 15.04 7.99 14.59
C THR A 136 16.34 7.48 14.00
N LEU A 137 16.41 7.37 12.68
CA LEU A 137 17.56 6.89 11.92
C LEU A 137 18.58 8.04 11.86
N ASP A 138 18.79 8.65 13.01
CA ASP A 138 19.63 9.80 13.29
C ASP A 138 20.65 9.40 14.37
N THR A 139 20.84 8.09 14.59
CA THR A 139 21.97 7.58 15.34
C THR A 139 23.13 7.51 14.37
N GLU A 140 24.13 8.35 14.57
CA GLU A 140 25.46 8.11 14.05
C GLU A 140 25.93 6.71 14.53
N LEU A 141 26.22 5.80 13.60
CA LEU A 141 26.59 4.40 13.90
C LEU A 141 28.05 4.30 14.32
N ILE A 142 28.91 5.12 13.70
CA ILE A 142 30.33 5.25 14.02
C ILE A 142 30.59 6.74 14.17
N ALA A 143 31.17 7.14 15.29
CA ALA A 143 31.54 8.51 15.62
C ALA A 143 32.93 8.53 16.28
N ASN A 144 33.99 8.55 15.47
CA ASN A 144 35.37 8.53 15.94
C ASN A 144 36.06 9.83 15.55
N GLY A 145 35.68 10.91 16.26
CA GLY A 145 36.26 12.26 16.12
C GLY A 145 37.51 12.52 16.95
N ASP A 146 37.80 11.68 17.95
CA ASP A 146 39.08 11.64 18.68
C ASP A 146 39.27 10.18 19.12
N PHE A 147 40.27 9.49 18.54
CA PHE A 147 40.62 8.10 18.87
C PHE A 147 41.29 8.01 20.26
N SER A 148 40.73 8.64 21.28
CA SER A 148 41.25 8.64 22.65
C SER A 148 41.30 7.23 23.27
N VAL A 149 40.46 6.29 22.79
CA VAL A 149 40.51 4.85 23.06
C VAL A 149 40.13 4.04 21.82
N ALA A 150 40.84 2.93 21.56
CA ALA A 150 40.65 2.05 20.40
C ALA A 150 39.59 0.95 20.57
N SER A 151 38.76 0.98 21.62
CA SER A 151 38.15 -0.27 22.15
C SER A 151 37.36 -1.09 21.14
N ASP A 152 36.79 -0.42 20.13
CA ASP A 152 35.90 -1.05 19.14
C ASP A 152 36.60 -1.27 17.79
N TRP A 153 37.88 -0.89 17.69
CA TRP A 153 38.72 -1.06 16.51
C TRP A 153 39.65 -2.26 16.66
N SER A 154 39.64 -3.13 15.67
CA SER A 154 40.66 -4.16 15.46
C SER A 154 41.82 -3.54 14.68
N LEU A 155 42.97 -3.38 15.33
CA LEU A 155 44.18 -2.82 14.71
C LEU A 155 45.19 -3.95 14.48
N ASN A 156 45.69 -4.07 13.25
CA ASN A 156 46.68 -5.09 12.88
C ASN A 156 47.86 -4.48 12.12
N ASN A 157 48.99 -5.20 12.14
CA ASN A 157 50.13 -4.99 11.27
C ASN A 157 50.58 -3.52 11.19
N THR A 158 50.99 -2.93 12.31
CA THR A 158 51.58 -1.57 12.42
C THR A 158 50.63 -0.36 12.46
N VAL A 159 49.32 -0.58 12.64
CA VAL A 159 48.40 0.53 12.97
C VAL A 159 48.43 0.80 14.47
N ASP A 160 48.76 2.04 14.84
CA ASP A 160 48.71 2.53 16.21
C ASP A 160 47.77 3.74 16.32
N ILE A 161 47.37 4.07 17.54
CA ILE A 161 46.73 5.35 17.82
C ILE A 161 47.80 6.35 18.25
N LEU A 162 47.92 7.44 17.50
CA LEU A 162 48.85 8.52 17.80
C LEU A 162 48.13 9.86 17.72
N ASN A 163 48.21 10.65 18.80
CA ASN A 163 47.61 11.98 18.90
C ASN A 163 46.10 12.00 18.55
N GLY A 164 45.35 10.97 18.96
CA GLY A 164 43.91 10.88 18.71
C GLY A 164 43.54 10.44 17.30
N GLN A 165 44.47 9.88 16.52
CA GLN A 165 44.24 9.44 15.14
C GLN A 165 44.73 8.01 14.93
N LEU A 166 44.09 7.28 14.00
CA LEU A 166 44.67 6.05 13.47
C LEU A 166 45.90 6.41 12.65
N SER A 167 47.03 5.80 12.97
CA SER A 167 48.33 6.06 12.35
C SER A 167 48.87 4.76 11.77
N PHE A 168 48.91 4.69 10.45
CA PHE A 168 49.44 3.58 9.67
C PHE A 168 50.94 3.83 9.41
N SER A 169 51.80 2.83 9.63
CA SER A 169 53.25 2.98 9.44
C SER A 169 53.85 1.90 8.53
N GLY A 170 54.68 2.29 7.57
CA GLY A 170 55.36 1.35 6.67
C GLY A 170 56.61 0.70 7.26
N ALA A 171 56.80 0.77 8.59
CA ALA A 171 58.02 0.35 9.27
C ALA A 171 58.31 -1.17 9.18
N GLN A 172 57.32 -1.99 8.80
CA GLN A 172 57.45 -3.45 8.67
C GLN A 172 57.37 -3.96 7.21
N GLY A 173 57.10 -3.09 6.23
CA GLY A 173 57.00 -3.45 4.81
C GLY A 173 55.93 -2.64 4.05
N PRO A 174 55.85 -2.77 2.71
CA PRO A 174 54.78 -2.16 1.93
C PRO A 174 53.43 -2.86 2.18
N ASN A 175 52.34 -2.10 2.27
CA ASN A 175 50.97 -2.56 2.56
C ASN A 175 50.76 -3.19 3.94
N ASP A 176 51.29 -2.60 5.02
CA ASP A 176 51.28 -3.29 6.31
C ASP A 176 50.00 -3.05 7.12
N GLY A 177 49.50 -1.82 7.29
CA GLY A 177 48.45 -1.57 8.29
C GLY A 177 47.00 -1.90 7.88
N ILE A 178 46.25 -2.55 8.78
CA ILE A 178 44.79 -2.73 8.66
C ILE A 178 44.11 -2.29 9.95
N ALA A 179 43.08 -1.44 9.82
CA ALA A 179 42.18 -1.05 10.90
C ALA A 179 40.74 -1.42 10.53
N GLU A 180 40.04 -2.11 11.42
CA GLU A 180 38.65 -2.55 11.20
C GLU A 180 37.73 -2.16 12.35
N GLN A 181 36.49 -1.83 12.02
CA GLN A 181 35.41 -1.66 12.99
C GLN A 181 34.13 -2.28 12.43
N ASN A 182 33.45 -3.09 13.24
CA ASN A 182 32.13 -3.62 12.90
C ASN A 182 31.03 -2.70 13.41
N PHE A 183 29.96 -2.59 12.65
CA PHE A 183 28.76 -1.88 13.05
C PHE A 183 27.51 -2.57 12.45
N THR A 184 26.37 -2.40 13.10
CA THR A 184 25.11 -3.00 12.64
C THR A 184 24.44 -2.10 11.62
N SER A 185 24.27 -2.57 10.38
CA SER A 185 23.47 -1.89 9.36
C SER A 185 22.06 -2.49 9.29
N HIS A 186 21.14 -1.77 8.68
CA HIS A 186 19.78 -2.24 8.39
C HIS A 186 19.58 -2.44 6.89
N PRO A 187 18.81 -3.45 6.48
CA PRO A 187 18.47 -3.65 5.08
C PRO A 187 17.81 -2.42 4.48
N ASP A 188 18.14 -2.13 3.22
CA ASP A 188 17.52 -1.11 2.39
C ASP A 188 17.65 0.34 2.93
N VAL A 189 18.50 0.53 3.93
CA VAL A 189 18.90 1.83 4.46
C VAL A 189 20.17 2.28 3.75
N ASN A 190 20.16 3.44 3.12
CA ASN A 190 21.34 4.11 2.62
C ASN A 190 22.09 4.79 3.77
N TYR A 191 23.40 4.70 3.72
CA TYR A 191 24.32 5.26 4.69
C TYR A 191 25.37 6.13 3.98
N SER A 192 25.83 7.16 4.69
CA SER A 192 26.95 8.01 4.30
C SER A 192 28.10 7.83 5.27
N LEU A 193 29.28 7.51 4.74
CA LEU A 193 30.57 7.51 5.44
C LEU A 193 31.32 8.79 5.10
N SER A 194 31.81 9.49 6.12
CA SER A 194 32.81 10.56 6.00
C SER A 194 34.01 10.22 6.87
N LEU A 195 35.23 10.45 6.37
CA LEU A 195 36.44 10.41 7.18
C LEU A 195 37.45 11.45 6.73
N SER A 196 38.33 11.85 7.64
CA SER A 196 39.48 12.69 7.36
C SER A 196 40.75 11.86 7.19
N TYR A 197 41.60 12.24 6.23
CA TYR A 197 42.89 11.58 5.99
C TYR A 197 44.00 12.59 5.65
N ALA A 198 45.24 12.26 6.02
CA ALA A 198 46.46 13.01 5.68
C ALA A 198 47.69 12.08 5.71
N THR A 199 48.84 12.53 5.22
CA THR A 199 50.13 11.87 5.52
C THR A 199 50.81 12.50 6.73
N SER A 200 51.83 11.83 7.30
CA SER A 200 52.66 12.40 8.38
C SER A 200 54.14 12.29 8.06
N GLY A 201 54.71 13.33 7.44
CA GLY A 201 56.14 13.37 7.16
C GLY A 201 56.57 12.56 5.93
N ALA A 202 55.62 11.99 5.20
CA ALA A 202 55.89 11.34 3.92
C ALA A 202 56.39 12.35 2.88
N THR A 203 57.45 11.97 2.15
CA THR A 203 58.01 12.78 1.06
C THR A 203 57.51 12.34 -0.32
N THR A 204 56.78 11.23 -0.36
CA THR A 204 56.16 10.65 -1.55
C THR A 204 54.66 10.46 -1.33
N ALA A 205 53.93 10.20 -2.43
CA ALA A 205 52.50 9.97 -2.35
C ALA A 205 52.21 8.63 -1.68
N GLN A 206 51.28 8.65 -0.74
CA GLN A 206 50.81 7.50 0.04
C GLN A 206 49.41 7.11 -0.40
N SER A 207 49.11 5.82 -0.29
CA SER A 207 47.85 5.25 -0.75
C SER A 207 47.21 4.33 0.27
N GLY A 208 45.90 4.39 0.40
CA GLY A 208 45.13 3.50 1.26
C GLY A 208 43.86 3.01 0.56
N LEU A 209 43.20 2.02 1.13
CA LEU A 209 41.93 1.52 0.67
C LEU A 209 40.92 1.51 1.82
N VAL A 210 39.78 2.15 1.59
CA VAL A 210 38.63 2.13 2.49
C VAL A 210 37.58 1.21 1.89
N GLU A 211 37.14 0.23 2.65
CA GLU A 211 36.14 -0.75 2.23
C GLU A 211 35.04 -0.86 3.29
N LEU A 212 33.81 -1.03 2.82
CA LEU A 212 32.65 -1.43 3.60
C LEU A 212 32.30 -2.84 3.17
N ILE A 213 32.40 -3.80 4.07
CA ILE A 213 32.35 -5.22 3.77
C ILE A 213 31.20 -5.84 4.56
N ASP A 214 30.38 -6.66 3.89
CA ASP A 214 29.46 -7.55 4.58
C ASP A 214 30.25 -8.54 5.44
N ALA A 215 30.13 -8.45 6.77
CA ALA A 215 30.91 -9.30 7.68
C ALA A 215 30.54 -10.78 7.57
N GLY A 216 29.31 -11.09 7.15
CA GLY A 216 28.83 -12.47 6.98
C GLY A 216 29.30 -13.12 5.68
N SER A 217 29.21 -12.40 4.56
CA SER A 217 29.57 -12.94 3.23
C SER A 217 30.98 -12.59 2.75
N GLY A 218 31.62 -11.56 3.32
CA GLY A 218 32.89 -11.01 2.85
C GLY A 218 32.76 -10.15 1.58
N THR A 219 31.55 -9.86 1.12
CA THR A 219 31.31 -9.05 -0.08
C THR A 219 31.62 -7.58 0.18
N VAL A 220 32.35 -6.93 -0.71
CA VAL A 220 32.60 -5.48 -0.66
C VAL A 220 31.35 -4.73 -1.14
N LEU A 221 30.73 -3.97 -0.24
CA LEU A 221 29.53 -3.16 -0.48
C LEU A 221 29.89 -1.81 -1.12
N ALA A 222 30.99 -1.21 -0.67
CA ALA A 222 31.56 0.00 -1.25
C ALA A 222 33.07 0.03 -0.97
N SER A 223 33.84 0.58 -1.91
CA SER A 223 35.28 0.77 -1.72
C SER A 223 35.77 2.06 -2.35
N GLN A 224 36.75 2.72 -1.75
CA GLN A 224 37.42 3.86 -2.33
C GLN A 224 38.89 3.94 -1.93
N THR A 225 39.73 4.30 -2.90
CA THR A 225 41.17 4.49 -2.69
C THR A 225 41.45 5.89 -2.14
N ILE A 226 42.27 5.97 -1.11
CA ILE A 226 42.90 7.19 -0.61
C ILE A 226 44.20 7.40 -1.38
N ASN A 227 44.45 8.62 -1.87
CA ASN A 227 45.75 9.02 -2.40
C ASN A 227 46.09 10.40 -1.86
N THR A 228 47.20 10.54 -1.14
CA THR A 228 47.64 11.84 -0.61
C THR A 228 49.16 11.96 -0.61
N ASN A 229 49.65 13.15 -0.93
CA ASN A 229 51.06 13.52 -0.83
C ASN A 229 51.27 14.72 0.10
N THR A 230 50.27 15.05 0.92
CA THR A 230 50.30 16.23 1.79
C THR A 230 49.99 15.86 3.24
N GLY A 231 50.61 16.59 4.17
CA GLY A 231 50.24 16.57 5.59
C GLY A 231 48.98 17.39 5.91
N THR A 232 48.31 17.95 4.90
CA THR A 232 47.05 18.68 5.07
C THR A 232 45.89 17.69 5.10
N GLN A 233 44.95 17.92 6.01
CA GLN A 233 43.75 17.09 6.14
C GLN A 233 42.86 17.22 4.90
N GLN A 234 42.43 16.08 4.39
CA GLN A 234 41.45 15.92 3.30
C GLN A 234 40.28 15.08 3.80
N THR A 235 39.14 15.15 3.11
CA THR A 235 37.93 14.37 3.46
C THR A 235 37.62 13.37 2.35
N LEU A 236 37.27 12.14 2.73
CA LEU A 236 36.72 11.11 1.87
C LEU A 236 35.26 10.90 2.24
N ASN A 237 34.40 10.84 1.22
CA ASN A 237 32.97 10.57 1.38
C ASN A 237 32.58 9.36 0.54
N MET A 238 31.84 8.43 1.13
CA MET A 238 31.30 7.25 0.46
C MET A 238 29.85 7.05 0.86
N SER A 239 29.10 6.33 0.02
CA SER A 239 27.77 5.85 0.37
C SER A 239 27.66 4.35 0.10
N PHE A 240 26.82 3.68 0.87
CA PHE A 240 26.47 2.28 0.67
C PHE A 240 25.04 2.03 1.16
N THR A 241 24.42 0.95 0.66
CA THR A 241 23.13 0.49 1.16
C THR A 241 23.37 -0.68 2.10
N GLY A 242 22.75 -0.63 3.27
CA GLY A 242 22.79 -1.72 4.24
C GLY A 242 22.15 -2.98 3.69
N ILE A 243 22.67 -4.10 4.15
CA ILE A 243 22.26 -5.44 3.71
C ILE A 243 21.28 -6.05 4.73
N ALA A 244 20.59 -7.13 4.33
CA ALA A 244 19.73 -7.89 5.22
C ALA A 244 20.40 -8.18 6.58
N ILE A 245 19.66 -7.94 7.67
CA ILE A 245 20.04 -8.06 9.10
C ILE A 245 21.47 -8.60 9.34
N GLY A 246 22.47 -7.70 9.35
CA GLY A 246 23.87 -8.11 9.44
C GLY A 246 24.84 -7.02 9.86
N GLU A 247 25.99 -7.45 10.39
CA GLU A 247 27.13 -6.58 10.67
C GLU A 247 27.85 -6.21 9.36
N VAL A 248 28.26 -4.95 9.26
CA VAL A 248 29.15 -4.43 8.22
C VAL A 248 30.48 -4.07 8.88
N THR A 249 31.57 -4.43 8.22
CA THR A 249 32.94 -4.06 8.63
C THR A 249 33.38 -2.86 7.81
N LEU A 250 33.69 -1.75 8.48
CA LEU A 250 34.54 -0.70 7.92
C LEU A 250 36.00 -1.18 8.02
N ARG A 251 36.65 -1.38 6.89
CA ARG A 251 38.08 -1.73 6.81
C ARG A 251 38.85 -0.59 6.17
N ILE A 252 39.95 -0.19 6.80
CA ILE A 252 40.90 0.77 6.25
C ILE A 252 42.26 0.09 6.19
N SER A 253 42.83 0.03 4.98
CA SER A 253 44.12 -0.61 4.74
C SER A 253 45.12 0.39 4.19
N ASP A 254 46.34 0.33 4.69
CA ASP A 254 47.47 0.97 4.03
C ASP A 254 47.87 0.13 2.80
N THR A 255 47.99 0.80 1.67
CA THR A 255 48.37 0.20 0.38
C THR A 255 49.61 0.89 -0.19
N SER A 256 50.32 1.64 0.66
CA SER A 256 51.50 2.40 0.28
C SER A 256 52.65 1.45 -0.04
N SER A 257 53.32 1.71 -1.17
CA SER A 257 54.48 0.92 -1.61
C SER A 257 55.80 1.36 -0.98
N VAL A 258 55.76 2.35 -0.10
CA VAL A 258 56.94 2.95 0.54
C VAL A 258 56.89 2.67 2.04
N THR A 259 58.06 2.68 2.69
CA THR A 259 58.23 2.29 4.10
C THR A 259 58.49 3.51 4.98
N ASP A 260 57.72 4.60 4.82
CA ASP A 260 57.92 5.80 5.63
C ASP A 260 57.45 5.52 7.08
N SER A 261 57.94 6.30 8.06
CA SER A 261 57.66 6.03 9.47
C SER A 261 56.18 6.16 9.85
N VAL A 262 55.41 6.94 9.07
CA VAL A 262 53.94 7.06 9.16
C VAL A 262 53.43 7.41 7.76
N ASP A 263 52.68 6.50 7.15
CA ASP A 263 52.18 6.65 5.79
C ASP A 263 50.85 7.40 5.78
N LEU A 264 49.86 6.96 6.56
CA LEU A 264 48.53 7.56 6.62
C LEU A 264 48.10 7.86 8.06
N ARG A 265 47.42 8.99 8.22
CA ARG A 265 46.66 9.33 9.42
C ARG A 265 45.19 9.46 9.07
N ILE A 266 44.33 8.80 9.83
CA ILE A 266 42.88 8.83 9.66
C ILE A 266 42.20 9.31 10.94
N ASP A 267 41.20 10.17 10.78
CA ASP A 267 40.46 10.80 11.88
C ASP A 267 39.03 11.15 11.44
N ASN A 268 38.19 11.66 12.35
CA ASN A 268 36.84 12.16 12.09
C ASN A 268 35.98 11.18 11.28
N ILE A 269 36.02 9.90 11.64
CA ILE A 269 35.21 8.88 10.96
C ILE A 269 33.78 9.01 11.48
N SER A 270 32.84 9.18 10.54
CA SER A 270 31.42 9.26 10.80
C SER A 270 30.67 8.37 9.82
N ILE A 271 29.82 7.48 10.32
CA ILE A 271 28.83 6.75 9.51
C ILE A 271 27.44 7.10 10.00
N GLN A 272 26.63 7.63 9.10
CA GLN A 272 25.27 8.07 9.40
C GLN A 272 24.29 7.47 8.40
N ALA A 273 23.09 7.13 8.84
CA ALA A 273 22.02 6.75 7.93
C ALA A 273 21.48 8.00 7.21
N ASP A 274 21.24 7.90 5.91
CA ASP A 274 20.72 9.01 5.10
C ASP A 274 19.20 9.15 5.28
N SER A 275 18.77 10.12 6.09
CA SER A 275 17.36 10.38 6.34
C SER A 275 16.55 10.80 5.09
N ALA A 276 17.20 11.32 4.04
CA ALA A 276 16.51 11.81 2.84
C ALA A 276 16.39 10.76 1.73
N ALA A 277 17.36 9.85 1.60
CA ALA A 277 17.34 8.78 0.59
C ALA A 277 16.52 7.55 1.02
N ASN A 278 16.18 7.43 2.30
CA ASN A 278 15.49 6.26 2.87
C ASN A 278 13.96 6.39 2.84
N ASN A 279 13.43 7.21 1.93
CA ASN A 279 11.99 7.34 1.67
C ASN A 279 11.46 6.21 0.77
N HIS A 280 12.13 5.05 0.74
CA HIS A 280 11.72 3.87 -0.02
C HIS A 280 10.95 2.93 0.89
N ILE A 281 9.70 2.63 0.52
CA ILE A 281 8.82 1.68 1.21
C ILE A 281 9.38 0.27 0.96
N PRO A 282 9.99 -0.41 1.93
CA PRO A 282 10.42 -1.78 1.73
C PRO A 282 9.22 -2.66 2.07
N ILE A 283 8.59 -3.22 1.03
CA ILE A 283 7.56 -4.25 1.15
C ILE A 283 8.26 -5.53 1.63
N GLY A 284 8.60 -5.59 2.92
CA GLY A 284 9.31 -6.73 3.50
C GLY A 284 10.04 -6.55 4.84
N VAL A 285 9.83 -5.46 5.61
CA VAL A 285 10.56 -5.23 6.88
C VAL A 285 9.81 -5.81 8.08
N GLY A 286 10.51 -6.61 8.89
CA GLY A 286 10.04 -7.06 10.19
C GLY A 286 9.85 -5.89 11.17
N VAL A 287 8.74 -5.92 11.92
CA VAL A 287 8.45 -4.93 12.96
C VAL A 287 9.27 -5.25 14.21
N PHE A 288 10.09 -4.31 14.67
CA PHE A 288 10.82 -4.42 15.94
C PHE A 288 10.02 -3.72 17.04
N ALA A 289 9.54 -4.47 18.03
CA ALA A 289 8.95 -3.94 19.27
C ALA A 289 9.91 -4.13 20.45
N GLN A 290 9.71 -3.34 21.51
CA GLN A 290 10.35 -3.64 22.80
C GLN A 290 9.88 -5.02 23.29
N GLU A 291 10.77 -5.73 23.97
CA GLU A 291 10.42 -6.96 24.67
C GLU A 291 9.14 -6.76 25.50
N ASP A 292 8.24 -7.75 25.46
CA ASP A 292 6.96 -7.75 26.17
C ASP A 292 5.94 -6.66 25.77
N GLN A 293 6.11 -5.98 24.64
CA GLN A 293 5.08 -5.12 24.05
C GLN A 293 4.43 -5.76 22.82
N PRO A 294 3.09 -5.69 22.67
CA PRO A 294 2.42 -6.20 21.49
C PRO A 294 2.85 -5.41 20.24
N ILE A 295 3.14 -6.12 19.16
CA ILE A 295 3.33 -5.54 17.84
C ILE A 295 1.94 -5.26 17.26
N ALA A 296 1.62 -4.00 17.01
CA ALA A 296 0.39 -3.62 16.33
C ALA A 296 0.47 -4.02 14.85
N VAL A 297 -0.44 -4.90 14.43
CA VAL A 297 -0.67 -5.23 13.02
C VAL A 297 -1.95 -4.49 12.62
N ASP A 298 -1.79 -3.26 12.13
CA ASP A 298 -2.93 -2.41 11.77
C ASP A 298 -3.39 -2.73 10.34
N LEU A 299 -4.33 -3.65 10.26
CA LEU A 299 -5.02 -3.99 9.03
C LEU A 299 -6.36 -3.28 9.04
N SER A 300 -6.64 -2.54 7.98
CA SER A 300 -7.98 -2.04 7.73
C SER A 300 -8.51 -2.52 6.39
N THR A 301 -9.83 -2.62 6.33
CA THR A 301 -10.57 -2.80 5.09
C THR A 301 -10.92 -1.42 4.56
N VAL A 302 -10.54 -1.13 3.31
CA VAL A 302 -10.88 0.17 2.68
C VAL A 302 -12.34 0.18 2.24
N ASN A 303 -12.88 -0.98 1.89
CA ASN A 303 -14.28 -1.17 1.56
C ASN A 303 -14.85 -2.19 2.55
N ALA A 304 -15.78 -1.75 3.40
CA ALA A 304 -16.54 -2.67 4.24
C ALA A 304 -17.61 -3.33 3.38
N ASP A 305 -17.69 -4.66 3.43
CA ASP A 305 -18.85 -5.40 2.96
C ASP A 305 -20.09 -4.81 3.66
N THR A 306 -20.99 -4.25 2.85
CA THR A 306 -22.19 -3.55 3.33
C THR A 306 -23.41 -4.47 3.29
N ASP A 307 -23.33 -5.57 2.57
CA ASP A 307 -24.49 -6.38 2.18
C ASP A 307 -24.38 -7.85 2.66
N GLY A 308 -23.25 -8.20 3.27
CA GLY A 308 -22.96 -9.47 3.92
C GLY A 308 -22.59 -10.59 2.94
N SER A 309 -22.28 -10.27 1.69
CA SER A 309 -22.00 -11.25 0.67
C SER A 309 -20.55 -11.75 0.66
N GLU A 310 -19.67 -11.14 1.47
CA GLU A 310 -18.27 -11.53 1.60
C GLU A 310 -17.89 -12.06 2.98
N THR A 311 -16.76 -12.76 3.01
CA THR A 311 -16.01 -13.04 4.22
C THR A 311 -14.54 -12.77 3.95
N LEU A 312 -13.94 -11.87 4.73
CA LEU A 312 -12.52 -11.58 4.61
C LEU A 312 -11.69 -12.64 5.37
N ASN A 313 -10.90 -13.41 4.62
CA ASN A 313 -9.94 -14.34 5.20
C ASN A 313 -8.53 -13.74 5.15
N ILE A 314 -7.91 -13.60 6.32
CA ILE A 314 -6.51 -13.17 6.46
C ILE A 314 -5.68 -14.39 6.82
N GLN A 315 -4.74 -14.76 5.96
CA GLN A 315 -3.76 -15.81 6.27
C GLN A 315 -2.45 -15.16 6.71
N LEU A 316 -2.08 -15.40 7.98
CA LEU A 316 -0.78 -15.03 8.49
C LEU A 316 0.12 -16.27 8.49
N THR A 317 1.27 -16.19 7.81
CA THR A 317 2.23 -17.31 7.70
C THR A 317 3.55 -16.95 8.37
N GLY A 318 4.30 -17.97 8.82
CA GLY A 318 5.64 -17.76 9.39
C GLY A 318 5.65 -17.25 10.83
N ILE A 319 4.51 -17.33 11.53
CA ILE A 319 4.41 -16.93 12.94
C ILE A 319 5.09 -17.99 13.82
N PRO A 320 6.11 -17.64 14.62
CA PRO A 320 6.76 -18.57 15.54
C PRO A 320 5.77 -19.23 16.53
N ALA A 321 6.05 -20.47 16.91
CA ALA A 321 5.27 -21.18 17.92
C ALA A 321 5.27 -20.42 19.26
N GLY A 322 4.11 -20.31 19.89
CA GLY A 322 3.94 -19.60 21.17
C GLY A 322 3.60 -18.11 21.06
N VAL A 323 3.65 -17.52 19.87
CA VAL A 323 3.22 -16.11 19.66
C VAL A 323 1.70 -16.00 19.80
N GLN A 324 1.23 -15.02 20.58
CA GLN A 324 -0.18 -14.66 20.67
C GLN A 324 -0.54 -13.58 19.65
N ILE A 325 -1.61 -13.83 18.90
CA ILE A 325 -2.25 -12.90 17.97
C ILE A 325 -3.57 -12.50 18.58
N SER A 326 -3.88 -11.20 18.64
CA SER A 326 -5.10 -10.70 19.28
C SER A 326 -5.75 -9.58 18.46
N ASP A 327 -7.08 -9.55 18.42
CA ASP A 327 -7.88 -8.42 17.89
C ASP A 327 -8.28 -7.41 18.99
N GLY A 328 -7.74 -7.60 20.20
CA GLY A 328 -8.10 -6.83 21.40
C GLY A 328 -9.24 -7.45 22.23
N ILE A 329 -9.98 -8.42 21.68
CA ILE A 329 -11.08 -9.14 22.33
C ILE A 329 -10.81 -10.64 22.36
N ASN A 330 -10.43 -11.22 21.23
CA ASN A 330 -10.09 -12.62 21.02
C ASN A 330 -8.58 -12.75 20.82
N ALA A 331 -8.00 -13.86 21.30
CA ALA A 331 -6.60 -14.17 21.11
C ALA A 331 -6.39 -15.63 20.71
N ILE A 332 -5.42 -15.88 19.82
CA ILE A 332 -5.01 -17.20 19.36
C ILE A 332 -3.49 -17.31 19.54
N THR A 333 -3.03 -18.45 20.05
CA THR A 333 -1.59 -18.77 20.13
C THR A 333 -1.19 -19.60 18.93
N SER A 334 -0.17 -19.15 18.18
CA SER A 334 0.42 -19.91 17.08
C SER A 334 1.03 -21.21 17.61
N THR A 335 0.75 -22.32 16.93
CA THR A 335 1.22 -23.68 17.28
C THR A 335 2.37 -24.12 16.42
#